data_AF-A0A3D3PSB6-F1
#
_entry.id   AF-A0A3D3PSB6-F1
#
_cell.length_a   1.000
_cell.length_b   1.000
_cell.length_c   1.000
_cell.angle_alpha   90.00
_cell.angle_beta   90.00
_cell.angle_gamma   90.00
#
_symmetry.space_group_name_H-M   'P 1'
#
loop_
_entity.id
_entity.type
_entity.pdbx_description
1 polymer ?
#
loop_
_entity_poly.entity_id
_entity_poly.type
_entity_poly.pdbx_seq_one_letter_code
_entity_poly.pdbx_strand_id
1 'polypeptide(L)'
;VVNNTGVIRAQTLENHDGVIKLLGDMQSGTVTLGGTLDASAPKGGNGGFIETSAAHFKMQDSARVTTAAIPGQGRTGSWLIDPVDYTIAATGGDITGAQLGANLASTNVTILSSSGAAGVKGDINVNDPVNWSANKLTLNAQNNININAAMTGTGTASLSLLYGQATVASGNASQYIVLAPVSLPAGNNFTTQLGSNGAPINYTVITSLGAQSSITATDLQGMNGNLATHYALGSDIDASPTSGWNTGAGFDPV
;
A
#
# COMPACT_ATOMS: atom_id res chain seq x y z
N VAL A 1 -6.76 1.69 26.90
CA VAL A 1 -5.42 1.77 26.27
C VAL A 1 -4.83 0.37 26.22
N VAL A 2 -4.31 -0.03 25.07
CA VAL A 2 -3.57 -1.29 24.89
C VAL A 2 -2.13 -0.94 24.57
N ASN A 3 -1.19 -1.41 25.39
CA ASN A 3 0.24 -1.15 25.20
C ASN A 3 0.97 -2.48 25.13
N ASN A 4 1.73 -2.73 24.06
CA ASN A 4 2.62 -3.88 23.98
C ASN A 4 4.06 -3.41 23.81
N THR A 5 4.89 -3.62 24.82
CA THR A 5 6.35 -3.40 24.76
C THR A 5 7.13 -4.72 24.70
N GLY A 6 6.46 -5.85 24.89
CA GLY A 6 7.05 -7.19 24.88
C GLY A 6 6.88 -7.92 23.55
N VAL A 7 6.99 -9.25 23.59
CA VAL A 7 6.79 -10.10 22.40
C VAL A 7 5.45 -10.82 22.53
N ILE A 8 4.58 -10.65 21.53
CA ILE A 8 3.40 -11.49 21.33
C ILE A 8 3.66 -12.34 20.09
N ARG A 9 3.64 -13.67 20.28
CA ARG A 9 3.94 -14.63 19.22
C ARG A 9 2.81 -15.63 19.09
N ALA A 10 2.21 -15.68 17.91
CA ALA A 10 1.24 -16.68 17.50
C ALA A 10 1.65 -17.16 16.11
N GLN A 11 2.70 -17.98 16.03
CA GLN A 11 3.20 -18.49 14.75
C GLN A 11 2.30 -19.58 14.20
N THR A 12 2.26 -19.71 12.88
CA THR A 12 1.53 -20.78 12.19
C THR A 12 2.04 -22.15 12.64
N LEU A 13 1.11 -23.04 12.95
CA LEU A 13 1.38 -24.45 13.27
C LEU A 13 0.59 -25.33 12.30
N GLU A 14 1.32 -26.08 11.47
CA GLU A 14 0.74 -26.90 10.40
C GLU A 14 -0.15 -26.07 9.46
N ASN A 15 -1.46 -26.34 9.46
CA ASN A 15 -2.46 -25.64 8.62
C ASN A 15 -3.27 -24.59 9.42
N HIS A 16 -2.81 -24.21 10.61
CA HIS A 16 -3.46 -23.22 11.45
C HIS A 16 -2.65 -21.92 11.49
N ASP A 17 -3.13 -20.95 10.72
CA ASP A 17 -2.53 -19.62 10.63
C ASP A 17 -2.63 -18.88 11.97
N GLY A 18 -1.54 -18.23 12.35
CA GLY A 18 -1.46 -17.41 13.55
C GLY A 18 -2.41 -16.22 13.56
N VAL A 19 -2.97 -15.85 14.72
CA VAL A 19 -3.78 -14.63 14.87
C VAL A 19 -3.35 -13.84 16.10
N ILE A 20 -3.07 -12.54 15.91
CA ILE A 20 -2.84 -11.58 16.99
C ILE A 20 -3.79 -10.41 16.81
N LYS A 21 -4.52 -10.04 17.86
CA LYS A 21 -5.39 -8.84 17.86
C LYS A 21 -5.09 -7.98 19.08
N LEU A 22 -4.74 -6.72 18.85
CA LEU A 22 -4.64 -5.68 19.87
C LEU A 22 -5.76 -4.67 19.63
N LEU A 23 -6.81 -4.77 20.44
CA LEU A 23 -8.05 -4.02 20.24
C LEU A 23 -8.27 -3.03 21.39
N GLY A 24 -8.40 -1.76 21.05
CA GLY A 24 -8.86 -0.70 21.94
C GLY A 24 -10.23 -0.17 21.51
N ASP A 25 -10.80 0.68 22.35
CA ASP A 25 -12.04 1.40 22.05
C ASP A 25 -11.89 2.27 20.78
N MET A 26 -12.88 2.25 19.88
CA MET A 26 -12.82 2.96 18.59
C MET A 26 -13.18 4.45 18.70
N GLN A 27 -13.67 4.89 19.85
CA GLN A 27 -14.05 6.28 20.11
C GLN A 27 -12.95 7.05 20.86
N SER A 28 -12.22 6.38 21.74
CA SER A 28 -11.26 6.99 22.67
C SER A 28 -10.00 6.16 22.93
N GLY A 29 -9.96 4.92 22.47
CA GLY A 29 -8.88 3.99 22.75
C GLY A 29 -7.59 4.33 22.03
N THR A 30 -6.48 3.87 22.59
CA THR A 30 -5.17 3.96 21.95
C THR A 30 -4.51 2.59 22.00
N VAL A 31 -3.97 2.16 20.86
CA VAL A 31 -2.99 1.07 20.78
C VAL A 31 -1.60 1.68 20.61
N THR A 32 -0.72 1.43 21.58
CA THR A 32 0.71 1.74 21.45
C THR A 32 1.49 0.45 21.26
N LEU A 33 2.13 0.30 20.11
CA LEU A 33 3.01 -0.83 19.82
C LEU A 33 4.47 -0.40 19.95
N GLY A 34 5.17 -0.94 20.94
CA GLY A 34 6.62 -0.79 21.12
C GLY A 34 7.43 -2.08 21.01
N GLY A 35 6.78 -3.23 21.16
CA GLY A 35 7.41 -4.54 21.09
C GLY A 35 7.19 -5.26 19.76
N THR A 36 7.30 -6.59 19.79
CA THR A 36 7.19 -7.44 18.59
C THR A 36 5.84 -8.15 18.54
N LEU A 37 5.18 -8.09 17.37
CA LEU A 37 4.07 -8.97 17.01
C LEU A 37 4.55 -9.95 15.93
N ASP A 38 4.50 -11.24 16.23
CA ASP A 38 5.04 -12.30 15.36
C ASP A 38 3.96 -13.35 15.10
N ALA A 39 3.32 -13.24 13.93
CA ALA A 39 2.42 -14.25 13.37
C ALA A 39 3.03 -14.90 12.12
N SER A 40 4.35 -15.09 12.10
CA SER A 40 5.05 -15.73 10.98
C SER A 40 4.84 -17.26 10.93
N ALA A 41 5.26 -17.87 9.82
CA ALA A 41 5.21 -19.31 9.56
C ALA A 41 6.61 -19.90 9.32
N PRO A 42 7.52 -19.89 10.31
CA PRO A 42 8.91 -20.31 10.13
C PRO A 42 9.08 -21.83 9.94
N LYS A 43 8.03 -22.62 10.17
CA LYS A 43 8.01 -24.08 10.00
C LYS A 43 7.21 -24.54 8.78
N GLY A 44 6.89 -23.61 7.87
CA GLY A 44 6.00 -23.85 6.73
C GLY A 44 4.55 -23.43 7.01
N GLY A 45 3.74 -23.37 5.96
CA GLY A 45 2.39 -22.80 5.99
C GLY A 45 2.35 -21.31 5.63
N ASN A 46 1.17 -20.71 5.67
CA ASN A 46 1.01 -19.29 5.40
C ASN A 46 1.32 -18.47 6.65
N GLY A 47 1.80 -17.25 6.45
CA GLY A 47 1.87 -16.27 7.52
C GLY A 47 0.47 -15.90 8.00
N GLY A 48 0.35 -15.64 9.29
CA GLY A 48 -0.89 -15.34 9.96
C GLY A 48 -1.39 -13.91 9.78
N PHE A 49 -2.37 -13.55 10.62
CA PHE A 49 -3.04 -12.27 10.63
C PHE A 49 -2.75 -11.50 11.91
N ILE A 50 -2.45 -10.22 11.77
CA ILE A 50 -2.25 -9.29 12.87
C ILE A 50 -3.24 -8.13 12.71
N GLU A 51 -3.89 -7.73 13.80
CA GLU A 51 -4.80 -6.58 13.83
C GLU A 51 -4.44 -5.66 15.00
N THR A 52 -4.34 -4.36 14.70
CA THR A 52 -4.19 -3.29 15.70
C THR A 52 -5.26 -2.24 15.44
N SER A 53 -6.33 -2.25 16.24
CA SER A 53 -7.52 -1.43 16.02
C SER A 53 -7.88 -0.67 17.28
N ALA A 54 -8.03 0.65 17.20
CA ALA A 54 -8.45 1.56 18.27
C ALA A 54 -8.61 2.96 17.69
N ALA A 55 -9.23 3.90 18.42
CA ALA A 55 -9.37 5.28 17.94
C ALA A 55 -8.05 5.91 17.47
N HIS A 56 -6.96 5.61 18.19
CA HIS A 56 -5.61 6.05 17.89
C HIS A 56 -4.62 4.88 17.85
N PHE A 57 -3.63 4.98 16.97
CA PHE A 57 -2.52 4.03 16.88
C PHE A 57 -1.19 4.77 16.99
N LYS A 58 -0.21 4.19 17.69
CA LYS A 58 1.16 4.70 17.68
C LYS A 58 2.16 3.56 17.65
N MET A 59 3.09 3.62 16.69
CA MET A 59 4.26 2.74 16.64
C MET A 59 5.47 3.45 17.26
N GLN A 60 6.14 2.78 18.21
CA GLN A 60 7.42 3.23 18.78
C GLN A 60 8.60 2.64 18.00
N ASP A 61 9.78 3.25 18.12
CA ASP A 61 10.96 2.95 17.29
C ASP A 61 11.40 1.48 17.31
N SER A 62 11.27 0.82 18.46
CA SER A 62 11.66 -0.59 18.65
C SER A 62 10.66 -1.59 18.11
N ALA A 63 9.45 -1.15 17.72
CA ALA A 63 8.40 -2.08 17.33
C ALA A 63 8.74 -2.84 16.04
N ARG A 64 8.24 -4.07 15.95
CA ARG A 64 8.40 -4.96 14.81
C ARG A 64 7.11 -5.75 14.60
N VAL A 65 6.67 -5.85 13.36
CA VAL A 65 5.55 -6.71 12.96
C VAL A 65 6.03 -7.67 11.88
N THR A 66 5.75 -8.96 12.04
CA THR A 66 6.04 -9.95 11.00
C THR A 66 4.92 -10.98 10.86
N THR A 67 4.62 -11.27 9.61
CA THR A 67 3.68 -12.31 9.14
C THR A 67 4.36 -13.11 8.02
N ALA A 68 5.70 -13.20 8.04
CA ALA A 68 6.45 -13.84 6.98
C ALA A 68 6.08 -15.32 6.82
N ALA A 69 6.05 -15.80 5.58
CA ALA A 69 6.05 -17.22 5.26
C ALA A 69 7.34 -17.59 4.52
N ILE A 70 7.70 -18.88 4.51
CA ILE A 70 8.84 -19.36 3.73
C ILE A 70 8.53 -19.17 2.23
N PRO A 71 9.40 -18.48 1.46
CA PRO A 71 9.19 -18.29 0.02
C PRO A 71 8.98 -19.62 -0.71
N GLY A 72 7.92 -19.71 -1.50
CA GLY A 72 7.56 -20.93 -2.25
C GLY A 72 6.87 -22.02 -1.43
N GLN A 73 6.71 -21.86 -0.11
CA GLN A 73 6.02 -22.84 0.76
C GLN A 73 4.76 -22.27 1.44
N GLY A 74 4.52 -20.96 1.31
CA GLY A 74 3.33 -20.31 1.85
C GLY A 74 3.22 -18.86 1.37
N ARG A 75 2.09 -18.23 1.69
CA ARG A 75 1.84 -16.82 1.42
C ARG A 75 2.18 -15.98 2.65
N THR A 76 2.86 -14.86 2.45
CA THR A 76 3.02 -13.85 3.52
C THR A 76 1.64 -13.41 4.02
N GLY A 77 1.48 -13.37 5.34
CA GLY A 77 0.23 -12.97 5.98
C GLY A 77 0.02 -11.45 5.96
N SER A 78 -0.93 -10.97 6.75
CA SER A 78 -1.35 -9.56 6.71
C SER A 78 -1.40 -8.90 8.08
N TRP A 79 -1.12 -7.60 8.10
CA TRP A 79 -1.33 -6.71 9.23
C TRP A 79 -2.37 -5.65 8.87
N LEU A 80 -3.48 -5.63 9.60
CA LEU A 80 -4.49 -4.58 9.56
C LEU A 80 -4.21 -3.56 10.67
N ILE A 81 -4.07 -2.30 10.27
CA ILE A 81 -3.99 -1.14 11.16
C ILE A 81 -5.28 -0.37 10.97
N ASP A 82 -6.13 -0.30 12.01
CA ASP A 82 -7.47 0.28 11.91
C ASP A 82 -7.72 1.37 12.97
N PRO A 83 -7.15 2.58 12.78
CA PRO A 83 -7.52 3.76 13.53
C PRO A 83 -8.50 4.66 12.77
N VAL A 84 -8.84 5.79 13.37
CA VAL A 84 -9.85 6.71 12.85
C VAL A 84 -9.33 7.59 11.71
N ASP A 85 -8.14 8.15 11.90
CA ASP A 85 -7.34 8.83 10.88
C ASP A 85 -5.95 8.20 10.91
N TYR A 86 -5.20 8.29 9.80
CA TYR A 86 -3.83 7.78 9.77
C TYR A 86 -2.86 8.72 9.06
N THR A 87 -1.72 8.93 9.70
CA THR A 87 -0.64 9.76 9.17
C THR A 87 0.69 9.02 9.26
N ILE A 88 1.30 8.78 8.11
CA ILE A 88 2.69 8.35 7.99
C ILE A 88 3.55 9.62 7.99
N ALA A 89 4.32 9.86 9.04
CA ALA A 89 5.19 11.04 9.15
C ALA A 89 6.42 10.78 10.03
N ALA A 90 7.56 11.38 9.70
CA ALA A 90 8.80 11.28 10.47
C ALA A 90 8.64 11.78 11.91
N THR A 91 7.80 12.80 12.11
CA THR A 91 7.46 13.37 13.42
C THR A 91 5.97 13.61 13.51
N GLY A 92 5.36 13.31 14.66
CA GLY A 92 3.94 13.59 14.91
C GLY A 92 2.95 12.66 14.18
N GLY A 93 3.41 11.72 13.36
CA GLY A 93 2.57 10.68 12.73
C GLY A 93 2.38 9.44 13.59
N ASP A 94 1.58 8.50 13.12
CA ASP A 94 1.25 7.23 13.78
C ASP A 94 2.36 6.18 13.55
N ILE A 95 3.01 6.26 12.40
CA ILE A 95 4.17 5.46 11.99
C ILE A 95 5.10 6.32 11.11
N THR A 96 6.42 6.07 11.15
CA THR A 96 7.35 6.66 10.18
C THR A 96 7.35 5.87 8.88
N GLY A 97 7.74 6.50 7.77
CA GLY A 97 7.86 5.83 6.47
C GLY A 97 8.92 4.71 6.48
N ALA A 98 10.01 4.90 7.23
CA ALA A 98 11.04 3.88 7.45
C ALA A 98 10.51 2.65 8.22
N GLN A 99 9.72 2.85 9.27
CA GLN A 99 9.09 1.74 10.02
C GLN A 99 8.09 0.99 9.13
N LEU A 100 7.24 1.71 8.38
CA LEU A 100 6.30 1.08 7.45
C LEU A 100 7.04 0.24 6.39
N GLY A 101 8.08 0.80 5.76
CA GLY A 101 8.92 0.09 4.81
C GLY A 101 9.57 -1.17 5.39
N ALA A 102 10.07 -1.09 6.62
CA ALA A 102 10.66 -2.25 7.32
C ALA A 102 9.63 -3.36 7.59
N ASN A 103 8.40 -3.02 8.00
CA ASN A 103 7.35 -4.03 8.18
C ASN A 103 6.91 -4.65 6.84
N LEU A 104 6.83 -3.83 5.78
CA LEU A 104 6.53 -4.30 4.42
C LEU A 104 7.57 -5.27 3.87
N ALA A 105 8.77 -5.38 4.44
CA ALA A 105 9.73 -6.41 4.05
C ALA A 105 9.24 -7.85 4.36
N SER A 106 8.36 -8.02 5.36
CA SER A 106 7.90 -9.32 5.86
C SER A 106 6.39 -9.47 5.99
N THR A 107 5.62 -8.45 5.64
CA THR A 107 4.18 -8.39 5.93
C THR A 107 3.43 -7.60 4.86
N ASN A 108 2.26 -8.10 4.43
CA ASN A 108 1.31 -7.27 3.71
C ASN A 108 0.64 -6.31 4.69
N VAL A 109 0.59 -5.02 4.39
CA VAL A 109 0.05 -4.02 5.32
C VAL A 109 -1.21 -3.41 4.72
N THR A 110 -2.28 -3.41 5.49
CA THR A 110 -3.50 -2.63 5.21
C THR A 110 -3.66 -1.58 6.29
N ILE A 111 -3.60 -0.32 5.89
CA ILE A 111 -3.98 0.81 6.72
C ILE A 111 -5.42 1.13 6.37
N LEU A 112 -6.32 0.91 7.32
CA LEU A 112 -7.72 1.26 7.26
C LEU A 112 -7.92 2.50 8.14
N SER A 113 -8.47 3.59 7.60
CA SER A 113 -9.00 4.65 8.44
C SER A 113 -10.51 4.44 8.59
N SER A 114 -10.96 3.86 9.69
CA SER A 114 -12.39 3.65 9.95
C SER A 114 -13.06 4.91 10.53
N SER A 115 -14.40 4.92 10.54
CA SER A 115 -15.15 6.06 11.05
C SER A 115 -14.99 6.10 12.56
N GLY A 116 -14.19 7.04 13.05
CA GLY A 116 -14.27 7.48 14.44
C GLY A 116 -15.43 8.41 14.67
N ALA A 117 -15.58 8.86 15.92
CA ALA A 117 -16.65 9.78 16.33
C ALA A 117 -16.77 11.00 15.38
N ALA A 118 -17.97 11.59 15.33
CA ALA A 118 -18.26 12.75 14.49
C ALA A 118 -17.17 13.85 14.59
N GLY A 119 -16.63 14.30 13.44
CA GLY A 119 -15.66 15.40 13.36
C GLY A 119 -14.27 15.02 12.84
N VAL A 120 -13.98 13.73 12.65
CA VAL A 120 -12.77 13.22 11.97
C VAL A 120 -13.02 13.00 10.48
N LYS A 121 -12.00 13.17 9.64
CA LYS A 121 -12.16 13.13 8.18
C LYS A 121 -12.12 11.71 7.62
N GLY A 122 -11.44 10.78 8.28
CA GLY A 122 -11.19 9.43 7.74
C GLY A 122 -10.19 9.48 6.59
N ASP A 123 -9.20 10.38 6.69
CA ASP A 123 -8.16 10.55 5.67
C ASP A 123 -6.93 9.70 6.01
N ILE A 124 -6.20 9.28 4.97
CA ILE A 124 -4.85 8.72 5.09
C ILE A 124 -3.85 9.69 4.48
N ASN A 125 -2.84 10.10 5.26
CA ASN A 125 -1.81 11.05 4.83
C ASN A 125 -0.43 10.38 4.80
N VAL A 126 0.26 10.44 3.66
CA VAL A 126 1.65 9.99 3.49
C VAL A 126 2.55 11.23 3.42
N ASN A 127 3.14 11.60 4.56
CA ASN A 127 3.97 12.80 4.73
C ASN A 127 5.46 12.48 4.95
N ASP A 128 5.86 11.22 4.88
CA ASP A 128 7.25 10.76 5.03
C ASP A 128 7.54 9.66 3.99
N PRO A 129 8.73 9.64 3.37
CA PRO A 129 8.99 8.68 2.29
C PRO A 129 8.87 7.22 2.73
N VAL A 130 8.20 6.42 1.92
CA VAL A 130 8.04 4.97 2.13
C VAL A 130 8.78 4.22 1.04
N ASN A 131 9.67 3.32 1.44
CA ASN A 131 10.45 2.49 0.51
C ASN A 131 10.21 1.01 0.84
N TRP A 132 9.84 0.19 -0.15
CA TRP A 132 9.63 -1.24 0.03
C TRP A 132 9.90 -2.02 -1.25
N SER A 133 10.26 -3.31 -1.13
CA SER A 133 10.70 -4.14 -2.26
C SER A 133 9.89 -5.40 -2.49
N ALA A 134 8.92 -5.68 -1.62
CA ALA A 134 8.07 -6.86 -1.64
C ALA A 134 6.76 -6.58 -0.88
N ASN A 135 5.79 -7.48 -1.00
CA ASN A 135 4.47 -7.41 -0.36
C ASN A 135 3.62 -6.21 -0.84
N LYS A 136 2.36 -6.24 -0.39
CA LYS A 136 1.35 -5.25 -0.75
C LYS A 136 1.17 -4.22 0.36
N LEU A 137 1.20 -2.94 -0.01
CA LEU A 137 0.66 -1.85 0.81
C LEU A 137 -0.75 -1.51 0.31
N THR A 138 -1.72 -1.51 1.21
CA THR A 138 -3.10 -1.08 0.94
C THR A 138 -3.41 0.12 1.82
N LEU A 139 -3.76 1.24 1.21
CA LEU A 139 -4.32 2.41 1.88
C LEU A 139 -5.83 2.39 1.64
N ASN A 140 -6.61 2.24 2.70
CA ASN A 140 -8.06 2.13 2.67
C ASN A 140 -8.67 3.27 3.49
N ALA A 141 -8.88 4.40 2.83
CA ALA A 141 -9.37 5.62 3.44
C ALA A 141 -10.90 5.73 3.33
N GLN A 142 -11.53 6.18 4.41
CA GLN A 142 -12.95 6.49 4.39
C GLN A 142 -13.26 7.73 3.54
N ASN A 143 -12.32 8.67 3.47
CA ASN A 143 -12.38 9.86 2.65
C ASN A 143 -11.15 9.93 1.73
N ASN A 144 -10.24 10.87 1.92
CA ASN A 144 -9.16 11.10 0.96
C ASN A 144 -7.89 10.31 1.29
N ILE A 145 -7.10 10.05 0.25
CA ILE A 145 -5.70 9.65 0.40
C ILE A 145 -4.84 10.80 -0.09
N ASN A 146 -3.92 11.29 0.73
CA ASN A 146 -2.99 12.37 0.38
C ASN A 146 -1.56 11.85 0.38
N ILE A 147 -0.92 11.77 -0.78
CA ILE A 147 0.48 11.34 -0.95
C ILE A 147 1.35 12.59 -1.15
N ASN A 148 1.91 13.08 -0.05
CA ASN A 148 2.72 14.31 0.02
C ASN A 148 4.23 14.04 0.04
N ALA A 149 4.64 12.78 0.21
CA ALA A 149 6.02 12.34 0.20
C ALA A 149 6.21 11.13 -0.72
N ALA A 150 7.44 10.93 -1.18
CA ALA A 150 7.75 9.92 -2.19
C ALA A 150 7.44 8.49 -1.70
N MET A 151 6.86 7.67 -2.57
CA MET A 151 6.62 6.25 -2.31
C MET A 151 7.38 5.45 -3.36
N THR A 152 8.34 4.61 -2.95
CA THR A 152 9.19 3.84 -3.87
C THR A 152 9.01 2.34 -3.61
N GLY A 153 8.25 1.70 -4.48
CA GLY A 153 8.15 0.25 -4.59
C GLY A 153 9.16 -0.29 -5.61
N THR A 154 9.90 -1.33 -5.26
CA THR A 154 10.78 -2.08 -6.18
C THR A 154 10.49 -3.57 -6.13
N GLY A 155 11.18 -4.38 -6.95
CA GLY A 155 11.08 -5.84 -6.88
C GLY A 155 9.65 -6.34 -7.13
N THR A 156 9.01 -6.92 -6.12
CA THR A 156 7.64 -7.44 -6.19
C THR A 156 6.64 -6.61 -5.39
N ALA A 157 7.01 -5.38 -5.02
CA ALA A 157 6.14 -4.41 -4.36
C ALA A 157 4.84 -4.16 -5.15
N SER A 158 3.72 -4.06 -4.45
CA SER A 158 2.44 -3.60 -5.02
C SER A 158 1.73 -2.61 -4.10
N LEU A 159 0.89 -1.76 -4.70
CA LEU A 159 0.14 -0.70 -4.04
C LEU A 159 -1.35 -0.76 -4.40
N SER A 160 -2.21 -0.54 -3.41
CA SER A 160 -3.65 -0.42 -3.62
C SER A 160 -4.22 0.76 -2.85
N LEU A 161 -4.98 1.61 -3.54
CA LEU A 161 -5.59 2.83 -3.00
C LEU A 161 -7.11 2.70 -3.04
N LEU A 162 -7.73 2.46 -1.90
CA LEU A 162 -9.17 2.49 -1.72
C LEU A 162 -9.51 3.81 -1.01
N TYR A 163 -10.30 4.66 -1.66
CA TYR A 163 -10.62 6.01 -1.16
C TYR A 163 -12.12 6.27 -1.23
N GLY A 164 -12.60 7.20 -0.41
CA GLY A 164 -14.03 7.54 -0.29
C GLY A 164 -14.88 6.39 0.26
N GLN A 165 -14.28 5.45 1.00
CA GLN A 165 -14.92 4.18 1.36
C GLN A 165 -16.07 4.32 2.38
N ALA A 166 -16.28 5.51 2.96
CA ALA A 166 -17.44 5.80 3.80
C ALA A 166 -18.78 5.80 3.01
N THR A 167 -18.73 6.02 1.69
CA THR A 167 -19.92 6.12 0.84
C THR A 167 -19.76 5.30 -0.44
N VAL A 168 -20.87 5.08 -1.15
CA VAL A 168 -20.85 4.46 -2.49
C VAL A 168 -20.14 5.35 -3.51
N ALA A 169 -19.72 4.81 -4.65
CA ALA A 169 -18.96 5.56 -5.65
C ALA A 169 -19.77 6.69 -6.31
N SER A 170 -21.08 6.51 -6.47
CA SER A 170 -21.96 7.49 -7.11
C SER A 170 -22.06 8.77 -6.29
N GLY A 171 -21.67 9.91 -6.88
CA GLY A 171 -21.68 11.22 -6.22
C GLY A 171 -20.57 11.42 -5.17
N ASN A 172 -19.62 10.49 -5.10
CA ASN A 172 -18.52 10.57 -4.15
C ASN A 172 -17.46 11.57 -4.61
N ALA A 173 -17.13 12.53 -3.73
CA ALA A 173 -16.19 13.61 -4.03
C ALA A 173 -14.78 13.37 -3.47
N SER A 174 -14.55 12.24 -2.79
CA SER A 174 -13.24 11.90 -2.26
C SER A 174 -12.24 11.61 -3.38
N GLN A 175 -10.96 11.84 -3.10
CA GLN A 175 -9.86 11.75 -4.05
C GLN A 175 -8.68 10.97 -3.46
N TYR A 176 -7.85 10.41 -4.34
CA TYR A 176 -6.44 10.14 -4.04
C TYR A 176 -5.61 11.24 -4.72
N ILE A 177 -4.84 11.97 -3.93
CA ILE A 177 -4.08 13.14 -4.37
C ILE A 177 -2.60 12.79 -4.29
N VAL A 178 -1.89 12.93 -5.42
CA VAL A 178 -0.47 12.62 -5.53
C VAL A 178 0.30 13.91 -5.76
N LEU A 179 1.03 14.37 -4.74
CA LEU A 179 1.86 15.58 -4.77
C LEU A 179 3.37 15.27 -4.74
N ALA A 180 3.73 13.99 -4.62
CA ALA A 180 5.11 13.50 -4.67
C ALA A 180 5.20 12.23 -5.54
N PRO A 181 6.39 11.90 -6.09
CA PRO A 181 6.55 10.74 -6.96
C PRO A 181 6.14 9.43 -6.29
N VAL A 182 5.41 8.61 -7.04
CA VAL A 182 5.11 7.21 -6.69
C VAL A 182 5.75 6.33 -7.74
N SER A 183 6.80 5.61 -7.36
CA SER A 183 7.50 4.68 -8.24
C SER A 183 7.13 3.25 -7.90
N LEU A 184 6.86 2.43 -8.91
CA LEU A 184 6.42 1.04 -8.78
C LEU A 184 7.07 0.17 -9.87
N PRO A 185 7.30 -1.14 -9.60
CA PRO A 185 7.81 -2.05 -10.62
C PRO A 185 6.78 -2.26 -11.74
N ALA A 186 7.27 -2.47 -12.97
CA ALA A 186 6.41 -2.76 -14.12
C ALA A 186 5.54 -4.00 -13.90
N GLY A 187 4.33 -3.99 -14.46
CA GLY A 187 3.34 -5.06 -14.34
C GLY A 187 2.08 -4.65 -13.58
N ASN A 188 1.28 -5.63 -13.18
CA ASN A 188 -0.06 -5.41 -12.59
C ASN A 188 0.03 -5.19 -11.07
N ASN A 189 0.76 -4.16 -10.67
CA ASN A 189 1.14 -3.92 -9.27
C ASN A 189 0.41 -2.73 -8.63
N PHE A 190 -0.53 -2.11 -9.34
CA PHE A 190 -1.26 -0.93 -8.87
C PHE A 190 -2.76 -1.05 -9.09
N THR A 191 -3.55 -0.76 -8.05
CA THR A 191 -5.01 -0.71 -8.14
C THR A 191 -5.60 0.47 -7.40
N THR A 192 -6.75 0.96 -7.88
CA THR A 192 -7.51 2.02 -7.20
C THR A 192 -9.00 1.66 -7.10
N GLN A 193 -9.69 2.10 -6.07
CA GLN A 193 -11.14 1.97 -5.94
C GLN A 193 -11.75 3.19 -5.24
N LEU A 194 -12.74 3.81 -5.88
CA LEU A 194 -13.56 4.87 -5.28
C LEU A 194 -14.84 4.28 -4.69
N GLY A 195 -15.13 4.59 -3.44
CA GLY A 195 -16.35 4.20 -2.74
C GLY A 195 -16.46 2.70 -2.40
N SER A 196 -17.35 2.40 -1.46
CA SER A 196 -17.53 1.06 -0.87
C SER A 196 -18.07 0.01 -1.85
N ASN A 197 -18.68 0.45 -2.97
CA ASN A 197 -19.22 -0.41 -4.01
C ASN A 197 -18.61 -0.16 -5.40
N GLY A 198 -17.58 0.68 -5.50
CA GLY A 198 -16.90 0.93 -6.76
C GLY A 198 -16.18 -0.32 -7.27
N ALA A 199 -16.16 -0.52 -8.58
CA ALA A 199 -15.34 -1.55 -9.18
C ALA A 199 -13.85 -1.17 -9.07
N PRO A 200 -12.96 -2.08 -8.62
CA PRO A 200 -11.52 -1.82 -8.65
C PRO A 200 -11.01 -1.59 -10.08
N ILE A 201 -10.22 -0.54 -10.26
CA ILE A 201 -9.46 -0.27 -11.47
C ILE A 201 -8.07 -0.89 -11.29
N ASN A 202 -7.71 -1.80 -12.19
CA ASN A 202 -6.39 -2.41 -12.24
C ASN A 202 -5.55 -1.70 -13.29
N TYR A 203 -4.34 -1.28 -12.90
CA TYR A 203 -3.41 -0.61 -13.80
C TYR A 203 -2.27 -1.55 -14.20
N THR A 204 -1.87 -1.46 -15.46
CA THR A 204 -0.57 -1.94 -15.91
C THR A 204 0.46 -0.83 -15.70
N VAL A 205 1.37 -1.05 -14.76
CA VAL A 205 2.48 -0.14 -14.49
C VAL A 205 3.52 -0.32 -15.58
N ILE A 206 3.91 0.79 -16.21
CA ILE A 206 4.95 0.84 -17.24
C ILE A 206 6.12 1.71 -16.76
N THR A 207 7.35 1.26 -17.05
CA THR A 207 8.59 1.91 -16.58
C THR A 207 9.60 2.09 -17.72
N SER A 208 9.19 1.87 -18.97
CA SER A 208 10.09 1.94 -20.11
C SER A 208 9.39 2.54 -21.33
N LEU A 209 10.20 3.16 -22.19
CA LEU A 209 9.72 3.82 -23.40
C LEU A 209 9.10 2.83 -24.40
N GLY A 210 9.70 1.66 -24.58
CA GLY A 210 9.38 0.73 -25.66
C GLY A 210 10.11 1.04 -26.97
N ALA A 211 10.10 0.06 -27.89
CA ALA A 211 10.63 0.24 -29.24
C ALA A 211 9.65 1.05 -30.12
N GLN A 212 10.16 1.67 -31.19
CA GLN A 212 9.31 2.29 -32.21
C GLN A 212 8.32 1.23 -32.75
N SER A 213 7.04 1.59 -32.80
CA SER A 213 5.94 0.69 -33.22
C SER A 213 5.65 -0.50 -32.29
N SER A 214 6.09 -0.45 -31.03
CA SER A 214 5.68 -1.43 -30.02
C SER A 214 4.15 -1.52 -29.90
N ILE A 215 3.65 -2.74 -29.69
CA ILE A 215 2.24 -3.05 -29.40
C ILE A 215 2.12 -4.03 -28.22
N THR A 216 3.13 -4.07 -27.35
CA THR A 216 3.25 -5.05 -26.26
C THR A 216 2.24 -4.86 -25.14
N ALA A 217 1.63 -3.68 -25.04
CA ALA A 217 0.82 -3.25 -23.90
C ALA A 217 1.58 -3.24 -22.56
N THR A 218 2.91 -3.24 -22.56
CA THR A 218 3.75 -3.29 -21.33
C THR A 218 4.83 -2.20 -21.26
N ASP A 219 4.84 -1.29 -22.22
CA ASP A 219 5.74 -0.13 -22.29
C ASP A 219 4.97 1.07 -22.88
N LEU A 220 5.56 2.27 -22.81
CA LEU A 220 4.87 3.52 -23.21
C LEU A 220 4.42 3.48 -24.68
N GLN A 221 5.26 3.00 -25.60
CA GLN A 221 4.86 2.80 -27.00
C GLN A 221 3.82 1.69 -27.15
N GLY A 222 4.00 0.61 -26.39
CA GLY A 222 3.19 -0.58 -26.44
C GLY A 222 1.74 -0.37 -26.05
N MET A 223 1.39 0.75 -25.42
CA MET A 223 0.01 1.11 -25.08
C MET A 223 -0.94 1.04 -26.29
N ASN A 224 -0.44 1.31 -27.50
CA ASN A 224 -1.20 1.19 -28.74
C ASN A 224 -1.74 -0.23 -28.99
N GLY A 225 -1.10 -1.26 -28.43
CA GLY A 225 -1.55 -2.65 -28.52
C GLY A 225 -2.82 -2.95 -27.72
N ASN A 226 -3.19 -2.11 -26.73
CA ASN A 226 -4.39 -2.31 -25.93
C ASN A 226 -4.89 -1.02 -25.24
N LEU A 227 -5.64 -0.21 -25.99
CA LEU A 227 -6.20 1.06 -25.52
C LEU A 227 -7.30 0.91 -24.44
N ALA A 228 -7.83 -0.28 -24.23
CA ALA A 228 -8.84 -0.53 -23.19
C ALA A 228 -8.21 -0.70 -21.79
N THR A 229 -6.88 -0.78 -21.70
CA THR A 229 -6.14 -0.94 -20.44
C THR A 229 -5.92 0.39 -19.73
N HIS A 230 -5.92 0.37 -18.40
CA HIS A 230 -5.51 1.50 -17.60
C HIS A 230 -4.00 1.42 -17.36
N TYR A 231 -3.28 2.49 -17.69
CA TYR A 231 -1.83 2.55 -17.54
C TYR A 231 -1.43 3.53 -16.45
N ALA A 232 -0.34 3.21 -15.76
CA ALA A 232 0.29 4.12 -14.80
C ALA A 232 1.80 4.15 -15.05
N LEU A 233 2.41 5.33 -14.96
CA LEU A 233 3.87 5.44 -14.98
C LEU A 233 4.43 5.03 -13.63
N GLY A 234 5.31 4.03 -13.61
CA GLY A 234 6.01 3.56 -12.41
C GLY A 234 7.39 4.19 -12.22
N SER A 235 7.87 4.96 -13.19
CA SER A 235 9.13 5.70 -13.16
C SER A 235 9.11 6.82 -14.19
N ASP A 236 10.08 7.73 -14.10
CA ASP A 236 10.39 8.61 -15.22
C ASP A 236 10.80 7.76 -16.44
N ILE A 237 10.42 8.23 -17.63
CA ILE A 237 10.74 7.58 -18.90
C ILE A 237 11.58 8.55 -19.72
N ASP A 238 12.80 8.14 -20.06
CA ASP A 238 13.62 8.84 -21.04
C ASP A 238 13.05 8.60 -22.44
N ALA A 239 12.46 9.65 -23.02
CA ALA A 239 11.91 9.65 -24.37
C ALA A 239 12.88 10.26 -25.40
N SER A 240 14.14 10.54 -25.06
CA SER A 240 15.13 11.07 -26.02
C SER A 240 15.32 10.21 -27.28
N PRO A 241 15.20 8.86 -27.26
CA PRO A 241 15.31 8.05 -28.48
C PRO A 241 14.23 8.36 -29.53
N THR A 242 13.12 8.95 -29.11
CA THR A 242 11.99 9.25 -30.02
C THR A 242 12.34 10.29 -31.08
N SER A 243 13.40 11.10 -30.89
CA SER A 243 13.83 12.09 -31.88
C SER A 243 14.22 11.50 -33.23
N GLY A 244 14.64 10.23 -33.25
CA GLY A 244 14.96 9.49 -34.48
C GLY A 244 13.76 8.79 -35.12
N TRP A 245 12.61 8.76 -34.45
CA TRP A 245 11.44 8.03 -34.93
C TRP A 245 10.70 8.78 -36.01
N ASN A 246 9.92 8.03 -36.78
CA ASN A 246 9.02 8.55 -37.81
C ASN A 246 9.75 9.47 -38.79
N THR A 247 10.91 9.01 -39.29
CA THR A 247 11.79 9.79 -40.17
C THR A 247 12.24 11.13 -39.57
N GLY A 248 12.42 11.18 -38.25
CA GLY A 248 12.80 12.38 -37.50
C GLY A 248 11.62 13.26 -37.06
N ALA A 249 10.38 12.82 -37.28
CA ALA A 249 9.18 13.54 -36.83
C ALA A 249 8.93 13.42 -35.32
N GLY A 250 9.58 12.47 -34.63
CA GLY A 250 9.44 12.31 -33.19
C GLY A 250 8.50 11.19 -32.77
N PHE A 251 8.09 11.22 -31.50
CA PHE A 251 7.07 10.34 -30.92
C PHE A 251 5.72 10.50 -31.62
N ASP A 252 5.03 9.38 -31.89
CA ASP A 252 3.65 9.36 -32.39
C ASP A 252 2.71 9.09 -31.22
N PRO A 253 1.91 10.08 -30.76
CA PRO A 253 1.04 9.91 -29.61
C PRO A 253 -0.05 8.86 -29.81
N VAL A 254 -0.34 8.13 -28.74
CA VAL A 254 -1.44 7.15 -28.63
C VAL A 254 -2.73 7.83 -28.17
#